data_AF-A0A927ZB33-F1
#
_entry.id   AF-A0A927ZB33-F1
#
_cell.length_a   1.000
_cell.length_b   1.000
_cell.length_c   1.000
_cell.angle_alpha   90.00
_cell.angle_beta   90.00
_cell.angle_gamma   90.00
#
_symmetry.space_group_name_H-M   'P 1'
#
loop_
_entity.id
_entity.type
_entity.pdbx_description
1 polymer ?
#
loop_
_entity_poly.entity_id
_entity_poly.type
_entity_poly.pdbx_seq_one_letter_code
_entity_poly.pdbx_strand_id
1 'polypeptide(L)'
;LEEEHVNSSFDNISEAVFTGLRRREGISYEEALAAFARGGDGGTAASAGDEFWRIFSEAKEEAEEYARRGLLVIDDEGLKLTEQGIDISNSIMSLFV
;
A
#
# COMPACT_ATOMS: atom_id res chain seq x y z
N LEU A 1 -8.48 -26.20 18.51
CA LEU A 1 -9.13 -24.88 18.42
C LEU A 1 -8.31 -24.15 17.38
N GLU A 2 -8.80 -24.10 16.15
CA GLU A 2 -8.20 -23.26 15.13
C GLU A 2 -8.44 -21.82 15.60
N GLU A 3 -7.36 -21.12 15.94
CA GLU A 3 -7.42 -19.68 16.15
C GLU A 3 -7.76 -19.07 14.80
N GLU A 4 -9.05 -18.77 14.57
CA GLU A 4 -9.42 -17.85 13.48
C GLU A 4 -8.76 -16.52 13.81
N HIS A 5 -7.58 -16.30 13.24
CA HIS A 5 -6.95 -15.00 13.16
C HIS A 5 -7.88 -14.13 12.32
N VAL A 6 -8.77 -13.39 12.98
CA VAL A 6 -9.56 -12.36 12.32
C VAL A 6 -8.56 -11.29 11.89
N ASN A 7 -8.09 -11.35 10.64
CA ASN A 7 -7.22 -10.32 10.06
C ASN A 7 -7.88 -8.96 10.28
N SER A 8 -7.15 -8.06 10.94
CA SER A 8 -7.60 -6.69 11.09
C SER A 8 -7.75 -6.03 9.72
N SER A 9 -8.54 -4.96 9.63
CA SER A 9 -8.63 -4.19 8.38
C SER A 9 -7.26 -3.73 7.90
N PHE A 10 -6.31 -3.49 8.82
CA PHE A 10 -4.93 -3.17 8.52
C PHE A 10 -4.19 -4.36 7.88
N ASP A 11 -4.31 -5.57 8.43
CA ASP A 11 -3.67 -6.76 7.86
C ASP A 11 -4.13 -7.02 6.41
N ASN A 12 -5.42 -6.79 6.13
CA ASN A 12 -5.99 -6.96 4.79
C ASN A 12 -5.42 -5.95 3.78
N ILE A 13 -5.27 -4.68 4.15
CA ILE A 13 -4.68 -3.67 3.24
C ILE A 13 -3.17 -3.90 3.08
N SER A 14 -2.46 -4.27 4.15
CA SER A 14 -1.05 -4.63 4.10
C SER A 14 -0.79 -5.79 3.14
N GLU A 15 -1.59 -6.85 3.22
CA GLU A 15 -1.50 -7.99 2.30
C GLU A 15 -1.80 -7.58 0.84
N ALA A 16 -2.82 -6.73 0.65
CA ALA A 16 -3.15 -6.22 -0.68
C ALA A 16 -1.98 -5.45 -1.29
N VAL A 17 -1.41 -4.49 -0.55
CA VAL A 17 -0.25 -3.69 -1.00
C VAL A 17 0.95 -4.57 -1.28
N PHE A 18 1.26 -5.51 -0.39
CA PHE A 18 2.37 -6.44 -0.57
C PHE A 18 2.21 -7.30 -1.83
N THR A 19 1.01 -7.80 -2.08
CA THR A 19 0.71 -8.63 -3.26
C THR A 19 0.70 -7.80 -4.53
N GLY A 20 0.12 -6.61 -4.50
CA GLY A 20 0.00 -5.73 -5.66
C GLY A 20 1.33 -5.14 -6.10
N LEU A 21 2.23 -4.76 -5.17
CA LEU A 21 3.58 -4.29 -5.52
C LEU A 21 4.43 -5.35 -6.24
N ARG A 22 4.11 -6.64 -6.10
CA ARG A 22 4.77 -7.73 -6.84
C ARG A 22 4.27 -7.87 -8.27
N ARG A 23 3.14 -7.25 -8.62
CA ARG A 23 2.59 -7.26 -9.98
C ARG A 23 3.31 -6.24 -10.83
N ARG A 24 3.35 -6.48 -12.15
CA ARG A 24 3.99 -5.56 -13.10
C ARG A 24 3.26 -4.22 -13.17
N GLU A 25 1.97 -4.23 -12.89
CA GLU A 25 1.07 -3.07 -12.89
C GLU A 25 1.17 -2.27 -11.58
N GLY A 26 1.67 -2.89 -10.50
CA GLY A 26 1.63 -2.32 -9.16
C GLY A 26 0.26 -2.50 -8.50
N ILE A 27 -0.09 -1.58 -7.61
CA ILE A 27 -1.37 -1.53 -6.92
C ILE A 27 -1.98 -0.14 -7.00
N SER A 28 -3.28 -0.05 -7.27
CA SER A 28 -4.02 1.21 -7.19
C SER A 28 -4.48 1.49 -5.76
N TYR A 29 -4.67 2.76 -5.42
CA TYR A 29 -5.23 3.14 -4.12
C TYR A 29 -6.62 2.55 -3.89
N GLU A 30 -7.44 2.48 -4.95
CA GLU A 30 -8.77 1.87 -4.88
C GLU A 30 -8.71 0.36 -4.56
N GLU A 31 -7.78 -0.38 -5.16
CA GLU A 31 -7.60 -1.81 -4.88
C GLU A 31 -7.17 -2.03 -3.42
N ALA A 32 -6.21 -1.24 -2.94
CA ALA A 32 -5.74 -1.32 -1.56
C ALA A 32 -6.88 -0.99 -0.57
N LEU A 33 -7.62 0.09 -0.81
CA LEU A 33 -8.72 0.50 0.04
C LEU A 33 -9.92 -0.45 -0.02
N ALA A 34 -10.16 -1.14 -1.14
CA ALA A 34 -11.18 -2.18 -1.20
C ALA A 34 -10.89 -3.34 -0.24
N ALA A 35 -9.61 -3.66 -0.01
CA ALA A 35 -9.20 -4.64 1.00
C ALA A 35 -9.39 -4.13 2.44
N PHE A 36 -9.21 -2.82 2.66
CA PHE A 36 -9.45 -2.15 3.94
C PHE A 36 -10.94 -2.01 4.29
N ALA A 37 -11.77 -1.69 3.30
CA ALA A 37 -13.15 -1.22 3.47
C ALA A 37 -14.20 -2.31 3.76
N ARG A 38 -13.82 -3.59 3.96
CA ARG A 38 -14.75 -4.60 4.54
C ARG A 38 -15.25 -4.24 5.97
N GLY A 39 -14.84 -3.10 6.52
CA GLY A 39 -15.29 -2.56 7.81
C GLY A 39 -15.86 -1.13 7.83
N GLY A 40 -16.03 -0.46 6.68
CA GLY A 40 -16.80 0.79 6.50
C GLY A 40 -16.62 1.96 7.49
N ASP A 41 -16.01 3.05 7.02
CA ASP A 41 -16.42 4.43 7.30
C ASP A 41 -16.07 5.22 6.03
N GLY A 42 -17.06 5.85 5.41
CA GLY A 42 -16.87 6.79 4.32
C GLY A 42 -16.24 8.06 4.86
N GLY A 43 -14.94 8.00 5.17
CA GLY A 43 -14.16 9.14 5.60
C GLY A 43 -14.17 10.24 4.55
N THR A 44 -14.11 11.50 4.99
CA THR A 44 -14.08 12.71 4.16
C THR A 44 -12.74 12.91 3.43
N ALA A 45 -12.06 11.83 3.05
CA ALA A 45 -10.81 11.90 2.32
C ALA A 45 -11.05 12.57 0.95
N ALA A 46 -10.19 13.51 0.58
CA ALA A 46 -10.34 14.24 -0.68
C ALA A 46 -10.08 13.34 -1.90
N SER A 47 -9.30 12.26 -1.73
CA SER A 47 -9.03 11.25 -2.75
C SER A 47 -8.70 9.87 -2.11
N ALA A 48 -8.73 8.81 -2.93
CA ALA A 48 -8.27 7.48 -2.53
C ALA A 48 -6.79 7.49 -2.09
N GLY A 49 -5.95 8.30 -2.74
CA GLY A 49 -4.56 8.48 -2.34
C GLY A 49 -4.42 9.11 -0.95
N ASP A 50 -5.23 10.13 -0.64
CA ASP A 50 -5.21 10.76 0.69
C ASP A 50 -5.60 9.79 1.80
N GLU A 51 -6.61 8.96 1.56
CA GLU A 51 -7.04 7.93 2.52
C GLU A 51 -5.98 6.84 2.69
N PHE A 52 -5.39 6.38 1.59
CA PHE A 52 -4.28 5.42 1.64
C PHE A 52 -3.12 5.95 2.48
N TRP A 53 -2.69 7.19 2.24
CA TRP A 53 -1.59 7.81 2.99
C TRP A 53 -1.97 8.20 4.41
N ARG A 54 -3.26 8.33 4.73
CA ARG A 54 -3.74 8.47 6.11
C ARG A 54 -3.57 7.16 6.88
N ILE A 55 -3.80 6.01 6.24
CA ILE A 55 -3.60 4.69 6.82
C ILE A 55 -2.09 4.40 6.99
N PHE A 56 -1.29 4.69 5.97
CA PHE A 56 0.16 4.49 5.95
C PHE A 56 0.95 5.78 6.22
N SER A 57 0.48 6.61 7.16
CA SER A 57 1.09 7.92 7.40
C SER A 57 2.55 7.84 7.84
N GLU A 58 2.92 6.80 8.57
CA GLU A 58 4.30 6.56 9.03
C GLU A 58 5.23 6.14 7.89
N ALA A 59 4.70 5.45 6.87
CA ALA A 59 5.47 4.97 5.74
C ALA A 59 5.70 6.02 4.64
N LYS A 60 4.90 7.10 4.64
CA LYS A 60 4.83 8.06 3.54
C LYS A 60 6.18 8.71 3.21
N GLU A 61 6.86 9.25 4.22
CA GLU A 61 8.13 9.95 4.00
C GLU A 61 9.21 9.04 3.40
N GLU A 62 9.28 7.80 3.88
CA GLU A 62 10.25 6.81 3.38
C GLU A 62 9.88 6.30 1.99
N ALA A 63 8.59 6.08 1.71
CA ALA A 63 8.12 5.73 0.37
C ALA A 63 8.44 6.84 -0.66
N GLU A 64 8.24 8.11 -0.29
CA GLU A 64 8.61 9.25 -1.12
C GLU A 64 10.13 9.34 -1.35
N GLU A 65 10.95 8.93 -0.39
CA GLU A 65 12.40 8.83 -0.58
C GLU A 65 12.78 7.74 -1.59
N TYR A 66 12.14 6.56 -1.52
CA TYR A 66 12.30 5.54 -2.58
C TYR A 66 11.84 6.07 -3.94
N ALA A 67 10.80 6.90 -3.98
CA ALA A 67 10.34 7.51 -5.22
C ALA A 67 11.32 8.52 -5.78
N ARG A 68 11.87 9.42 -4.94
CA ARG A 68 12.95 10.36 -5.33
C ARG A 68 14.18 9.65 -5.87
N ARG A 69 14.46 8.44 -5.37
CA ARG A 69 15.57 7.58 -5.83
C ARG A 69 15.25 6.77 -7.09
N GLY A 70 14.03 6.86 -7.62
CA GLY A 70 13.61 6.13 -8.82
C GLY A 70 13.37 4.63 -8.59
N LEU A 71 13.11 4.22 -7.34
CA LEU A 71 12.90 2.83 -6.93
C LEU A 71 11.40 2.51 -6.82
N LEU A 72 10.58 3.52 -6.57
CA LEU A 72 9.13 3.43 -6.47
C LEU A 72 8.49 4.52 -7.34
N VAL A 73 7.43 4.19 -8.05
CA VAL A 73 6.54 5.17 -8.67
C VAL A 73 5.39 5.38 -7.73
N ILE A 74 5.13 6.65 -7.41
CA ILE A 74 3.97 7.12 -6.66
C ILE A 74 3.30 8.15 -7.57
N ASP A 75 2.06 7.89 -7.96
CA ASP A 75 1.25 8.79 -8.77
C ASP A 75 -0.18 8.89 -8.23
N ASP A 76 -1.08 9.55 -8.96
CA ASP A 76 -2.46 9.76 -8.53
C ASP A 76 -3.29 8.46 -8.51
N GLU A 77 -2.83 7.40 -9.19
CA GLU A 77 -3.54 6.12 -9.29
C GLU A 77 -3.05 5.11 -8.24
N GLY A 78 -1.76 5.11 -7.91
CA GLY A 78 -1.22 4.24 -6.89
C GLY A 78 0.29 4.12 -6.82
N LEU A 79 0.74 2.87 -6.59
CA LEU A 79 2.13 2.53 -6.28
C LEU A 79 2.64 1.44 -7.21
N LYS A 80 3.84 1.61 -7.74
CA LYS A 80 4.48 0.60 -8.61
C LYS A 80 5.99 0.57 -8.45
N LEU A 81 6.57 -0.61 -8.27
CA LEU A 81 8.03 -0.76 -8.29
C LEU A 81 8.60 -0.46 -9.69
N THR A 82 9.72 0.26 -9.75
CA THR A 82 10.51 0.34 -10.98
C THR A 82 11.33 -0.93 -11.18
N GLU A 83 11.95 -1.10 -12.34
CA GLU A 83 12.88 -2.21 -12.56
C GLU A 83 14.00 -2.26 -11.51
N GLN A 84 14.51 -1.09 -11.10
CA GLN A 84 15.53 -0.99 -10.03
C GLN A 84 14.94 -1.24 -8.64
N GLY A 85 13.67 -0.88 -8.42
CA GLY A 85 12.96 -1.13 -7.16
C GLY A 85 12.73 -2.61 -6.88
N ILE A 86 12.61 -3.44 -7.91
CA ILE A 86 12.40 -4.88 -7.77
C ILE A 86 13.55 -5.54 -6.99
N ASP A 87 14.80 -5.10 -7.21
CA ASP A 87 16.00 -5.64 -6.56
C ASP A 87 15.98 -5.45 -5.03
N ILE A 88 15.31 -4.41 -4.55
CA ILE A 88 15.15 -4.10 -3.13
C ILE A 88 13.69 -4.16 -2.69
N SER A 89 12.86 -4.88 -3.46
CA SER A 89 11.40 -4.92 -3.28
C SER A 89 11.00 -5.25 -1.85
N ASN A 90 11.71 -6.18 -1.19
CA ASN A 90 11.42 -6.53 0.21
C ASN A 90 11.57 -5.35 1.17
N SER A 91 12.55 -4.46 0.97
CA SER A 91 12.75 -3.27 1.79
C SER A 91 11.67 -2.21 1.56
N ILE A 92 11.17 -2.10 0.32
CA ILE A 92 10.07 -1.18 0.00
C ILE A 92 8.74 -1.73 0.52
N MET A 93 8.50 -3.03 0.35
CA MET A 93 7.27 -3.68 0.78
C MET A 93 7.15 -3.73 2.31
N SER A 94 8.26 -3.81 3.05
CA SER A 94 8.24 -3.82 4.52
C SER A 94 7.74 -2.52 5.14
N LEU A 95 7.63 -1.44 4.36
CA LEU A 95 7.01 -0.19 4.85
C LEU A 95 5.52 -0.33 5.13
N PHE A 96 4.87 -1.35 4.56
CA PHE A 96 3.42 -1.51 4.57
C PHE A 96 2.96 -2.69 5.45
N VAL A 97 3.82 -3.25 6.30
CA VAL A 97 3.55 -4.44 7.14
C VAL A 97 3.79 -4.12 8.61
#